data_AF-A0A7S3BG18-F1
#
_entry.id   AF-A0A7S3BG18-F1
#
_cell.length_a   1.000
_cell.length_b   1.000
_cell.length_c   1.000
_cell.angle_alpha   90.00
_cell.angle_beta   90.00
_cell.angle_gamma   90.00
#
_symmetry.space_group_name_H-M   'P 1'
#
loop_
_entity.id
_entity.type
_entity.pdbx_description
1 polymer ?
#
loop_
_entity_poly.entity_id
_entity_poly.type
_entity_poly.pdbx_seq_one_letter_code
_entity_poly.pdbx_strand_id
1 'polypeptide(L)'
;QMCEAAAAAGHLPALQWLRAEGCPWSEAVLVAAAAGGHLELFQFAAATAAPRDWHRSVGGPCEAAAEAGHLALFKWAVEKGGFASPWLSTQELRRSAVAAGLKPELSAAQMAQELADRLGWARISYQ
;
A
#
# COMPACT_ATOMS: atom_id res chain seq x y z
N GLN A 1 -16.71 4.41 -8.92
CA GLN A 1 -17.43 3.13 -9.13
C GLN A 1 -16.84 2.28 -10.26
N MET A 2 -16.87 2.69 -11.55
CA MET A 2 -16.36 1.83 -12.64
C MET A 2 -14.83 1.61 -12.57
N CYS A 3 -14.06 2.66 -12.29
CA CYS A 3 -12.60 2.57 -12.14
C CYS A 3 -12.18 1.73 -10.93
N GLU A 4 -12.88 1.85 -9.80
CA GLU A 4 -12.61 1.05 -8.60
C GLU A 4 -12.88 -0.43 -8.85
N ALA A 5 -14.00 -0.77 -9.51
CA ALA A 5 -14.32 -2.14 -9.87
C ALA A 5 -13.28 -2.73 -10.84
N ALA A 6 -12.87 -1.96 -11.85
CA ALA A 6 -11.80 -2.36 -12.77
C ALA A 6 -10.45 -2.53 -12.05
N ALA A 7 -10.15 -1.69 -11.07
CA ALA A 7 -8.95 -1.77 -10.25
C ALA A 7 -8.94 -2.99 -9.33
N ALA A 8 -10.05 -3.24 -8.63
CA ALA A 8 -10.22 -4.45 -7.79
C ALA A 8 -10.16 -5.74 -8.62
N ALA A 9 -10.58 -5.69 -9.89
CA ALA A 9 -10.50 -6.82 -10.82
C ALA A 9 -9.14 -6.95 -11.55
N GLY A 10 -8.22 -6.00 -11.37
CA GLY A 10 -6.89 -6.06 -12.02
C GLY A 10 -6.89 -5.70 -13.51
N HIS A 11 -7.95 -5.06 -14.02
CA HIS A 11 -8.11 -4.77 -15.44
C HIS A 11 -7.37 -3.47 -15.86
N LEU A 12 -6.05 -3.58 -15.98
CA LEU A 12 -5.18 -2.47 -16.40
C LEU A 12 -5.59 -1.84 -17.75
N PRO A 13 -5.92 -2.59 -18.83
CA PRO A 13 -6.34 -1.99 -20.09
C PRO A 13 -7.63 -1.17 -19.97
N ALA A 14 -8.58 -1.62 -19.13
CA ALA A 14 -9.82 -0.90 -18.90
C ALA A 14 -9.56 0.42 -18.17
N LEU A 15 -8.66 0.43 -17.18
CA LEU A 15 -8.25 1.66 -16.49
C LEU A 15 -7.50 2.64 -17.40
N GLN A 16 -6.63 2.14 -18.28
CA GLN A 16 -5.95 2.96 -19.28
C GLN A 16 -6.95 3.65 -20.21
N TRP A 17 -7.95 2.91 -20.68
CA TRP A 17 -9.02 3.46 -21.51
C TRP A 17 -9.86 4.49 -20.73
N LEU A 18 -10.33 4.15 -19.53
CA LEU A 18 -11.09 5.07 -18.67
C LEU A 18 -10.32 6.35 -18.37
N ARG A 19 -8.99 6.27 -18.24
CA ARG A 19 -8.13 7.43 -18.07
C ARG A 19 -8.07 8.30 -19.32
N ALA A 20 -7.97 7.69 -20.51
CA ALA A 20 -7.98 8.41 -21.78
C ALA A 20 -9.31 9.16 -21.99
N GLU A 21 -10.42 8.60 -21.52
CA GLU A 21 -11.75 9.24 -21.50
C GLU A 21 -11.90 10.33 -20.43
N GLY A 22 -10.83 10.66 -19.70
CA GLY A 22 -10.83 11.73 -18.69
C GLY A 22 -11.47 11.35 -17.36
N CYS A 23 -11.65 10.06 -17.07
CA CYS A 23 -12.21 9.64 -15.80
C CYS A 23 -11.27 10.03 -14.64
N PRO A 24 -11.76 10.78 -13.63
CA PRO A 24 -10.94 11.16 -12.49
C PRO A 24 -10.64 9.92 -11.65
N TRP A 25 -9.38 9.78 -11.27
CA TRP A 25 -8.96 8.75 -10.32
C TRP A 25 -8.90 9.36 -8.94
N SER A 26 -9.59 8.73 -8.01
CA SER A 26 -9.47 9.01 -6.58
C SER A 26 -8.54 7.99 -5.93
N GLU A 27 -8.17 8.26 -4.69
CA GLU A 27 -7.47 7.30 -3.84
C GLU A 27 -8.17 5.93 -3.77
N ALA A 28 -9.50 5.90 -3.87
CA ALA A 28 -10.27 4.65 -3.85
C ALA A 28 -9.84 3.67 -4.96
N VAL A 29 -9.35 4.16 -6.11
CA VAL A 29 -8.83 3.31 -7.19
C VAL A 29 -7.56 2.59 -6.74
N LEU A 30 -6.67 3.27 -6.01
CA LEU A 30 -5.46 2.68 -5.45
C LEU A 30 -5.79 1.70 -4.33
N VAL A 31 -6.71 2.07 -3.43
CA VAL A 31 -7.17 1.19 -2.36
C VAL A 31 -7.77 -0.09 -2.94
N ALA A 32 -8.62 0.01 -3.96
CA ALA A 32 -9.21 -1.15 -4.64
C ALA A 32 -8.14 -2.02 -5.34
N ALA A 33 -7.19 -1.41 -6.02
CA ALA A 33 -6.06 -2.12 -6.63
C ALA A 33 -5.20 -2.85 -5.58
N ALA A 34 -4.98 -2.20 -4.44
CA ALA A 34 -4.20 -2.72 -3.34
C ALA A 34 -4.89 -3.86 -2.60
N ALA A 35 -6.19 -3.71 -2.32
CA ALA A 35 -7.04 -4.75 -1.75
C ALA A 35 -7.20 -5.97 -2.65
N GLY A 36 -7.08 -5.79 -3.97
CA GLY A 36 -7.06 -6.88 -4.96
C GLY A 36 -5.66 -7.45 -5.24
N GLY A 37 -4.60 -6.84 -4.70
CA GLY A 37 -3.22 -7.31 -4.85
C GLY A 37 -2.59 -7.05 -6.23
N HIS A 38 -3.17 -6.16 -7.03
CA HIS A 38 -2.78 -5.93 -8.42
C HIS A 38 -1.59 -4.97 -8.53
N LEU A 39 -0.38 -5.47 -8.23
CA LEU A 39 0.85 -4.66 -8.17
C LEU A 39 1.13 -3.86 -9.43
N GLU A 40 1.07 -4.46 -10.62
CA GLU A 40 1.37 -3.76 -11.88
C GLU A 40 0.38 -2.62 -12.15
N LEU A 41 -0.90 -2.87 -11.88
CA LEU A 41 -1.94 -1.87 -11.99
C LEU A 41 -1.73 -0.76 -10.96
N PHE A 42 -1.37 -1.11 -9.74
CA PHE A 42 -1.04 -0.17 -8.67
C PHE A 42 0.14 0.72 -9.04
N GLN A 43 1.21 0.14 -9.58
CA GLN A 43 2.40 0.87 -10.06
C GLN A 43 2.04 1.86 -11.17
N PHE A 44 1.26 1.41 -12.15
CA PHE A 44 0.76 2.26 -13.21
C PHE A 44 -0.08 3.41 -12.64
N ALA A 45 -1.00 3.09 -11.71
CA ALA A 45 -1.89 4.06 -11.10
C ALA A 45 -1.12 5.12 -10.27
N ALA A 46 -0.16 4.67 -9.47
CA ALA A 46 0.75 5.49 -8.67
C ALA A 46 1.62 6.41 -9.54
N ALA A 47 2.06 5.95 -10.72
CA ALA A 47 2.95 6.72 -11.60
C ALA A 47 2.22 7.77 -12.45
N THR A 48 0.95 7.55 -12.80
CA THR A 48 0.27 8.36 -13.83
C THR A 48 -0.70 9.41 -13.31
N ALA A 49 -1.40 9.16 -12.20
CA ALA A 49 -2.49 10.06 -11.78
C ALA A 49 -2.95 9.93 -10.32
N ALA A 50 -2.28 9.10 -9.51
CA ALA A 50 -2.57 9.01 -8.08
C ALA A 50 -2.50 10.39 -7.40
N PRO A 51 -3.27 10.60 -6.31
CA PRO A 51 -2.98 11.70 -5.38
C PRO A 51 -1.49 11.68 -5.04
N ARG A 52 -0.81 12.82 -5.12
CA ARG A 52 0.66 12.92 -4.86
C ARG A 52 1.03 12.46 -3.44
N ASP A 53 0.03 12.28 -2.61
CA ASP A 53 0.04 11.93 -1.20
C ASP A 53 -0.70 10.63 -0.89
N TRP A 54 -0.93 9.73 -1.87
CA TRP A 54 -1.48 8.38 -1.60
C TRP A 54 -0.68 7.63 -0.53
N HIS A 55 0.62 7.90 -0.48
CA HIS A 55 1.52 7.39 0.54
C HIS A 55 1.12 7.77 1.95
N ARG A 56 0.41 8.91 2.14
CA ARG A 56 0.10 9.65 3.38
C ARG A 56 -1.33 9.51 3.85
N SER A 57 -2.13 8.70 3.17
CA SER A 57 -3.52 8.49 3.55
C SER A 57 -3.68 7.37 4.57
N VAL A 58 -4.46 7.65 5.60
CA VAL A 58 -4.89 6.71 6.65
C VAL A 58 -6.04 5.88 6.09
N GLY A 59 -6.05 4.55 6.26
CA GLY A 59 -6.96 3.68 5.50
C GLY A 59 -6.59 3.60 4.01
N GLY A 60 -5.37 4.03 3.66
CA GLY A 60 -4.87 4.11 2.31
C GLY A 60 -4.49 2.75 1.73
N PRO A 61 -3.96 2.74 0.50
CA PRO A 61 -3.69 1.51 -0.22
C PRO A 61 -2.69 0.56 0.48
N CYS A 62 -1.74 1.06 1.25
CA CYS A 62 -0.82 0.21 2.01
C CYS A 62 -1.54 -0.64 3.05
N GLU A 63 -2.50 -0.06 3.76
CA GLU A 63 -3.29 -0.74 4.78
C GLU A 63 -4.19 -1.78 4.14
N ALA A 64 -4.85 -1.43 3.04
CA ALA A 64 -5.65 -2.39 2.25
C ALA A 64 -4.81 -3.56 1.72
N ALA A 65 -3.58 -3.31 1.27
CA ALA A 65 -2.66 -4.37 0.85
C ALA A 65 -2.24 -5.27 2.01
N ALA A 66 -2.01 -4.69 3.19
CA ALA A 66 -1.65 -5.39 4.41
C ALA A 66 -2.79 -6.27 4.92
N GLU A 67 -4.00 -5.71 5.05
CA GLU A 67 -5.20 -6.42 5.51
C GLU A 67 -5.58 -7.57 4.57
N ALA A 68 -5.45 -7.36 3.26
CA ALA A 68 -5.70 -8.40 2.26
C ALA A 68 -4.55 -9.41 2.12
N GLY A 69 -3.43 -9.21 2.83
CA GLY A 69 -2.27 -10.12 2.80
C GLY A 69 -1.46 -10.07 1.50
N HIS A 70 -1.59 -9.00 0.72
CA HIS A 70 -0.90 -8.81 -0.56
C HIS A 70 0.54 -8.29 -0.36
N LEU A 71 1.40 -9.17 0.15
CA LEU A 71 2.76 -8.85 0.58
C LEU A 71 3.62 -8.20 -0.51
N ALA A 72 3.53 -8.62 -1.77
CA ALA A 72 4.33 -8.03 -2.84
C ALA A 72 4.02 -6.54 -3.05
N LEU A 73 2.72 -6.20 -3.00
CA LEU A 73 2.25 -4.82 -3.13
C LEU A 73 2.57 -4.01 -1.89
N PHE A 74 2.33 -4.58 -0.71
CA PHE A 74 2.69 -3.96 0.55
C PHE A 74 4.18 -3.61 0.63
N LYS A 75 5.07 -4.57 0.30
CA LYS A 75 6.52 -4.35 0.30
C LYS A 75 6.92 -3.22 -0.65
N TRP A 76 6.36 -3.23 -1.87
CA TRP A 76 6.60 -2.17 -2.84
C TRP A 76 6.11 -0.80 -2.34
N ALA A 77 4.92 -0.76 -1.74
CA ALA A 77 4.33 0.49 -1.25
C ALA A 77 5.14 1.09 -0.10
N VAL A 78 5.61 0.25 0.84
CA VAL A 78 6.51 0.64 1.93
C VAL A 78 7.86 1.13 1.40
N GLU A 79 8.43 0.48 0.39
CA GLU A 79 9.68 0.93 -0.24
C GLU A 79 9.57 2.31 -0.90
N LYS A 80 8.40 2.66 -1.42
CA LYS A 80 8.13 3.99 -2.00
C LYS A 80 7.73 5.04 -0.97
N GLY A 81 7.75 4.69 0.32
CA GLY A 81 7.44 5.61 1.41
C GLY A 81 5.95 5.70 1.76
N GLY A 82 5.13 4.75 1.32
CA GLY A 82 3.77 4.58 1.81
C GLY A 82 3.78 4.13 3.28
N PHE A 83 2.94 4.74 4.11
CA PHE A 83 2.84 4.34 5.52
C PHE A 83 2.27 2.92 5.60
N ALA A 84 2.95 2.02 6.32
CA ALA A 84 2.53 0.63 6.48
C ALA A 84 1.24 0.48 7.31
N SER A 85 0.81 1.55 7.99
CA SER A 85 -0.44 1.67 8.76
C SER A 85 -0.59 3.13 9.27
N PRO A 86 -1.64 3.45 10.06
CA PRO A 86 -1.78 4.72 10.80
C PRO A 86 -0.65 5.06 11.79
N TRP A 87 0.30 4.14 12.04
CA TRP A 87 1.22 4.18 13.18
C TRP A 87 2.66 4.27 12.73
N LEU A 88 2.99 5.41 12.13
CA LEU A 88 4.32 5.97 12.01
C LEU A 88 5.00 5.86 10.64
N SER A 89 5.83 6.86 10.36
CA SER A 89 6.66 6.99 9.16
C SER A 89 7.63 5.84 8.97
N THR A 90 8.14 5.67 7.74
CA THR A 90 9.23 4.72 7.44
C THR A 90 10.40 4.84 8.43
N GLN A 91 10.66 6.04 8.96
CA GLN A 91 11.70 6.30 9.95
C GLN A 91 11.39 5.70 11.33
N GLU A 92 10.13 5.75 11.72
CA GLU A 92 9.66 5.25 13.00
C GLU A 92 9.41 3.73 12.97
N LEU A 93 8.97 3.19 11.82
CA LEU A 93 9.01 1.75 11.56
C LEU A 93 10.41 1.19 11.79
N ARG A 94 11.44 1.86 11.26
CA ARG A 94 12.85 1.48 11.49
C ARG A 94 13.24 1.59 12.96
N ARG A 95 12.82 2.64 13.67
CA ARG A 95 13.09 2.79 15.12
C ARG A 95 12.45 1.66 15.92
N SER A 96 11.19 1.36 15.68
CA SER A 96 10.46 0.28 16.36
C SER A 96 11.03 -1.09 16.05
N ALA A 97 11.42 -1.34 14.80
CA ALA A 97 12.10 -2.56 14.39
C ALA A 97 13.42 -2.76 15.13
N VAL A 98 14.27 -1.72 15.19
CA VAL A 98 15.55 -1.78 15.92
C VAL A 98 15.31 -1.96 17.43
N ALA A 99 14.30 -1.28 18.00
CA ALA A 99 13.92 -1.47 19.41
C ALA A 99 13.43 -2.90 19.71
N ALA A 100 12.78 -3.56 18.74
CA ALA A 100 12.40 -4.96 18.80
C ALA A 100 13.56 -5.94 18.53
N GLY A 101 14.79 -5.43 18.38
CA GLY A 101 15.99 -6.23 18.11
C GLY A 101 16.13 -6.70 16.66
N LEU A 102 15.41 -6.09 15.72
CA LEU A 102 15.59 -6.35 14.30
C LEU A 102 16.82 -5.66 13.75
N LYS A 103 17.46 -6.35 12.82
CA LYS A 103 18.66 -5.91 12.12
C LYS A 103 18.38 -4.62 11.33
N PRO A 104 19.14 -3.52 11.54
CA PRO A 104 18.94 -2.27 10.82
C PRO A 104 19.18 -2.36 9.31
N GLU A 105 19.89 -3.39 8.85
CA GLU A 105 20.13 -3.70 7.44
C GLU A 105 18.92 -4.26 6.69
N LEU A 106 17.85 -4.66 7.39
CA LEU A 106 16.62 -5.11 6.76
C LEU A 106 15.94 -3.96 6.00
N SER A 107 15.33 -4.26 4.87
CA SER A 107 14.50 -3.28 4.18
C SER A 107 13.28 -2.94 5.04
N ALA A 108 12.70 -1.75 4.85
CA ALA A 108 11.50 -1.34 5.58
C ALA A 108 10.35 -2.36 5.40
N ALA A 109 10.23 -2.92 4.20
CA ALA A 109 9.36 -4.03 3.85
C ALA A 109 9.58 -5.30 4.71
N GLN A 110 10.85 -5.70 4.92
CA GLN A 110 11.19 -6.87 5.75
C GLN A 110 10.95 -6.60 7.24
N MET A 111 11.28 -5.40 7.71
CA MET A 111 11.01 -4.98 9.09
C MET A 111 9.53 -4.97 9.41
N ALA A 112 8.70 -4.46 8.48
CA ALA A 112 7.26 -4.44 8.65
C ALA A 112 6.67 -5.86 8.71
N GLN A 113 7.11 -6.76 7.82
CA GLN A 113 6.71 -8.16 7.85
C GLN A 113 7.03 -8.83 9.19
N GLU A 114 8.27 -8.72 9.65
CA GLU A 114 8.73 -9.38 10.86
C GLU A 114 8.07 -8.79 12.12
N LEU A 115 7.82 -7.48 12.14
CA LEU A 115 7.03 -6.86 13.21
C LEU A 115 5.58 -7.36 13.20
N ALA A 116 4.97 -7.49 12.02
CA ALA A 116 3.62 -8.01 11.89
C ALA A 116 3.51 -9.49 12.30
N ASP A 117 4.52 -10.30 11.99
CA ASP A 117 4.60 -11.70 12.41
C ASP A 117 4.78 -11.83 13.94
N ARG A 118 5.53 -10.91 14.57
CA ARG A 118 5.78 -10.91 16.02
C ARG A 118 4.64 -10.35 16.86
N LEU A 119 4.00 -9.27 16.40
CA LEU A 119 2.99 -8.53 17.17
C LEU A 119 1.56 -8.88 16.74
N GLY A 120 1.39 -9.49 15.56
CA GLY A 120 0.12 -9.77 14.92
C GLY A 120 -0.41 -8.54 14.18
N TRP A 121 -0.79 -8.71 12.90
CA TRP A 121 -1.32 -7.65 12.05
C TRP A 121 -2.42 -6.82 12.73
N ALA A 122 -3.39 -7.47 13.38
CA ALA A 122 -4.51 -6.82 14.05
C ALA A 122 -4.13 -5.99 15.29
N ARG A 123 -3.04 -6.33 15.98
CA ARG A 123 -2.60 -5.61 17.19
C ARG A 123 -1.83 -4.34 16.83
N ILE A 124 -1.23 -4.34 15.63
CA ILE A 124 -0.61 -3.16 15.05
C ILE A 124 -1.69 -2.25 14.46
N SER A 125 -2.79 -2.74 13.89
CA SER A 125 -3.83 -1.89 13.26
C SER A 125 -4.62 -0.97 14.21
N TYR A 126 -4.64 -1.22 15.52
CA TYR A 126 -5.58 -0.59 16.48
C TYR A 126 -4.94 0.21 17.64
N GLN A 127 -3.62 0.41 17.66
CA GLN A 127 -2.91 1.12 18.73
C GLN A 127 -2.23 2.39 18.27
#